data_AF-A0A0R3RVR2-F1
#
_entry.id   AF-A0A0R3RVR2-F1
#
_cell.length_a   1.000
_cell.length_b   1.000
_cell.length_c   1.000
_cell.angle_alpha   90.00
_cell.angle_beta   90.00
_cell.angle_gamma   90.00
#
_symmetry.space_group_name_H-M   'P 1'
#
loop_
_entity.id
_entity.type
_entity.pdbx_description
1 polymer ?
#
loop_
_entity_poly.entity_id
_entity_poly.type
_entity_poly.pdbx_seq_one_letter_code
_entity_poly.pdbx_strand_id
1 'polypeptide(L)' 'MKLSSAQQNLIRQLANVFRIFVQWGSVPFIVYLGFRHGADPQPSGEIIPLSLTGLFYG' A
#
# COMPACT_ATOMS: atom_id res chain seq x y z
N MET A 1 -11.32 -31.57 6.80
CA MET A 1 -11.40 -31.70 5.33
C MET A 1 -9.99 -31.52 4.78
N LYS A 2 -9.47 -32.49 4.01
CA LYS A 2 -8.17 -32.34 3.34
C LYS A 2 -8.41 -31.66 2.00
N LEU A 3 -7.77 -30.52 1.78
CA LEU A 3 -7.80 -29.83 0.48
C LEU A 3 -7.14 -30.72 -0.57
N SER A 4 -7.67 -30.72 -1.79
CA SER A 4 -7.03 -31.44 -2.90
C SER A 4 -5.68 -30.79 -3.22
N SER A 5 -4.74 -31.57 -3.76
CA SER A 5 -3.39 -31.06 -4.11
C SER A 5 -3.44 -29.84 -5.03
N ALA A 6 -4.43 -29.78 -5.93
CA ALA A 6 -4.65 -28.63 -6.81
C ALA A 6 -5.08 -27.38 -6.03
N GLN A 7 -5.97 -27.53 -5.04
CA GLN A 7 -6.41 -26.43 -4.19
C GLN A 7 -5.28 -25.90 -3.30
N GLN A 8 -4.44 -26.79 -2.76
CA GLN A 8 -3.25 -26.36 -1.99
C GLN A 8 -2.26 -25.57 -2.84
N ASN A 9 -1.98 -26.01 -4.07
CA ASN A 9 -1.10 -25.27 -4.97
C ASN A 9 -1.65 -23.90 -5.34
N LEU A 10 -2.96 -23.81 -5.60
CA LEU A 10 -3.62 -22.55 -5.91
C LEU A 10 -3.56 -21.57 -4.72
N ILE A 11 -3.82 -22.04 -3.50
CA ILE A 11 -3.71 -21.22 -2.28
C ILE A 11 -2.27 -20.75 -2.07
N ARG A 12 -1.27 -21.62 -2.28
CA ARG A 12 0.15 -21.25 -2.16
C ARG A 12 0.54 -20.19 -3.19
N GLN A 13 0.09 -20.31 -4.43
CA GLN A 13 0.34 -19.30 -5.46
C GLN A 13 -0.32 -17.96 -5.10
N LEU A 14 -1.59 -17.96 -4.72
CA LEU A 14 -2.29 -16.76 -4.27
C LEU A 14 -1.58 -16.09 -3.08
N ALA A 15 -1.16 -16.87 -2.08
CA ALA A 15 -0.43 -16.36 -0.93
C ALA A 15 0.92 -15.73 -1.33
N ASN A 16 1.64 -16.33 -2.28
CA ASN A 16 2.90 -15.77 -2.77
C ASN A 16 2.68 -14.47 -3.56
N VAL A 17 1.69 -14.43 -4.44
CA VAL A 17 1.34 -13.21 -5.19
C VAL A 17 0.90 -12.10 -4.23
N PHE A 18 0.04 -12.43 -3.27
CA PHE A 18 -0.38 -11.49 -2.24
C PHE A 18 0.80 -10.95 -1.43
N ARG A 19 1.72 -11.82 -1.01
CA ARG A 19 2.93 -11.42 -0.29
C ARG A 19 3.77 -10.43 -1.10
N ILE A 20 3.98 -10.70 -2.39
CA ILE A 20 4.72 -9.79 -3.27
C ILE A 20 4.00 -8.44 -3.39
N PHE A 21 2.68 -8.45 -3.58
CA PHE A 21 1.89 -7.24 -3.70
C PHE A 21 1.93 -6.39 -2.43
N VAL A 22 1.85 -7.00 -1.25
CA VAL A 22 1.95 -6.26 0.02
C VAL A 22 3.39 -5.74 0.21
N GLN A 23 4.40 -6.58 -0.01
CA GLN A 23 5.79 -6.17 0.23
C GLN A 23 6.24 -4.98 -0.64
N TRP A 24 5.84 -4.97 -1.93
CA TRP A 24 6.28 -3.93 -2.87
C TRP A 24 5.22 -2.88 -3.18
N GLY A 25 3.94 -3.23 -3.03
CA GLY A 25 2.81 -2.36 -3.38
C GLY A 25 2.33 -1.49 -2.23
N SER A 26 2.58 -1.83 -0.97
CA SER A 26 2.06 -1.06 0.17
C SER A 26 2.55 0.39 0.19
N VAL A 27 3.86 0.63 0.02
CA VAL A 27 4.44 1.98 0.02
C VAL A 27 3.90 2.85 -1.12
N PRO A 28 3.98 2.46 -2.41
CA PRO A 28 3.46 3.27 -3.50
C PRO A 28 1.94 3.47 -3.42
N PHE A 29 1.20 2.49 -2.88
CA PHE A 29 -0.24 2.62 -2.65
C PHE A 29 -0.58 3.69 -1.60
N ILE A 30 0.14 3.71 -0.47
CA ILE A 30 -0.04 4.73 0.57
C ILE A 30 0.33 6.12 0.04
N VAL A 31 1.44 6.25 -0.69
CA VAL A 31 1.84 7.50 -1.33
C VAL A 31 0.77 8.02 -2.28
N TYR A 32 0.21 7.14 -3.13
CA TYR A 32 -0.90 7.47 -4.01
C TYR A 32 -2.13 7.98 -3.24
N LEU A 33 -2.50 7.30 -2.14
CA LEU A 33 -3.62 7.73 -1.31
C LEU A 33 -3.38 9.10 -0.67
N GLY A 34 -2.15 9.37 -0.20
CA GLY A 34 -1.76 10.66 0.37
C GLY A 34 -1.83 11.81 -0.65
N PHE A 35 -1.44 11.56 -1.90
CA PHE A 35 -1.62 12.54 -2.98
C PHE A 35 -3.10 12.75 -3.34
N ARG A 36 -3.92 11.68 -3.32
CA ARG A 36 -5.31 11.74 -3.78
C ARG A 36 -6.27 12.34 -2.76
N HIS A 37 -6.09 12.05 -1.48
CA HIS A 37 -7.00 12.48 -0.42
C HIS A 37 -6.51 13.74 0.32
N GLY A 38 -5.26 14.15 0.09
CA GLY A 38 -4.67 15.31 0.73
C GLY A 38 -4.42 15.09 2.24
N ALA A 39 -3.74 16.06 2.85
CA ALA A 39 -3.57 16.08 4.30
C ALA A 39 -4.77 16.76 4.97
N ASP A 40 -5.16 16.27 6.14
CA ASP A 40 -6.11 16.98 6.99
C ASP A 40 -5.52 18.34 7.39
N PRO A 41 -6.35 19.39 7.48
CA PRO A 41 -5.88 20.72 7.86
C PRO A 41 -5.29 20.69 9.27
N GLN A 42 -4.09 21.26 9.39
CA GLN A 42 -3.41 21.40 10.67
C GLN A 42 -4.20 22.36 11.58
N PRO A 43 -4.02 22.36 12.92
CA PRO A 43 -4.77 23.26 13.81
C PRO A 43 -4.62 24.76 13.49
N SER A 44 -3.56 25.14 12.76
CA SER A 44 -3.33 26.47 12.20
C SER A 44 -4.15 26.80 10.94
N GLY A 45 -4.87 25.82 10.39
CA GLY A 45 -5.61 25.91 9.13
C GLY A 45 -4.76 25.67 7.87
N GLU A 46 -3.46 25.43 8.03
CA GLU A 46 -2.55 25.17 6.91
C GLU A 46 -2.67 23.73 6.42
N ILE A 47 -2.77 23.54 5.10
CA ILE A 47 -2.76 22.24 4.44
C ILE A 47 -1.41 22.09 3.75
N ILE A 48 -0.55 21.23 4.29
CA ILE A 48 0.74 20.90 3.69
C ILE A 48 0.54 19.61 2.88
N PRO A 49 0.37 19.69 1.54
CA PRO A 49 0.17 18.51 0.73
C PRO A 49 1.45 17.66 0.70
N LEU A 50 1.26 16.34 0.60
CA LEU A 50 2.38 15.44 0.31
C LEU A 50 3.04 15.90 -1.00
N SER A 51 4.36 16.07 -0.99
CA SER A 51 5.13 16.49 -2.16
C SER A 51 6.25 15.49 -2.44
N LEU A 52 6.67 15.37 -3.70
CA LEU A 52 7.78 14.48 -4.06
C LEU A 52 9.07 14.90 -3.34
N THR A 53 9.33 16.20 -3.25
CA THR A 53 10.50 16.72 -2.54
C THR A 53 10.46 16.35 -1.06
N GLY A 54 9.31 16.49 -0.38
CA GLY A 54 9.17 16.05 1.02
C GLY A 54 9.31 14.53 1.19
N LEU A 55 8.82 13.73 0.23
CA LEU A 55 9.00 12.28 0.26
C LEU A 55 10.47 11.83 0.11
N PHE A 56 11.25 12.53 -0.72
CA PHE A 56 12.65 12.17 -0.98
C PHE A 56 13.65 12.81 0.00
N TYR A 57 13.32 13.96 0.57
CA TYR A 57 14.28 14.78 1.33
C TYR A 57 13.86 15.10 2.78
N GLY A 58 12.60 14.84 3.16
CA GLY A 58 12.09 15.13 4.51
C GLY A 58 11.62 16.57 4.65
#